data_AF-A0A918Q5M3-F1
#
_entry.id   AF-A0A918Q5M3-F1
#
_cell.length_a   1.000
_cell.length_b   1.000
_cell.length_c   1.000
_cell.angle_alpha   90.00
_cell.angle_beta   90.00
_cell.angle_gamma   90.00
#
_symmetry.space_group_name_H-M   'P 1'
#
loop_
_entity.id
_entity.type
_entity.pdbx_description
1 polymer ?
#
loop_
_entity_poly.entity_id
_entity_poly.type
_entity_poly.pdbx_seq_one_letter_code
_entity_poly.pdbx_strand_id
1 'polypeptide(L)' 'MFDLRADPYEQADITSNTYWDFVLRHAFLIVPAQKEAGKFLETFKEYPPRQAPASFNLEDVMKKLSTAGGS' A
#
# COMPACT_ATOMS: atom_id res chain seq x y z
N MET A 1 4.01 6.54 4.09
CA MET A 1 3.42 7.41 3.06
C MET A 1 4.34 8.59 2.94
N PHE A 2 4.89 8.85 1.76
CA PHE A 2 5.90 9.88 1.54
C PHE A 2 5.40 10.91 0.54
N ASP A 3 5.77 12.18 0.75
CA ASP A 3 5.64 13.21 -0.27
C ASP A 3 6.90 13.19 -1.11
N LEU A 4 6.87 12.52 -2.26
CA LEU A 4 8.03 12.38 -3.15
C LEU A 4 8.51 13.72 -3.73
N ARG A 5 7.69 14.78 -3.69
CA ARG A 5 8.10 16.12 -4.13
C ARG A 5 8.96 16.80 -3.07
N ALA A 6 8.64 16.60 -1.80
CA ALA A 6 9.38 17.16 -0.68
C ALA A 6 10.51 16.24 -0.21
N ASP A 7 10.36 14.93 -0.39
CA ASP A 7 11.26 13.87 0.05
C ASP A 7 11.45 12.82 -1.06
N PRO A 8 12.26 13.13 -2.09
CA PRO A 8 12.50 12.23 -3.22
C PRO A 8 13.21 10.92 -2.85
N TYR A 9 13.84 10.88 -1.66
CA TYR A 9 14.61 9.74 -1.18
C TYR A 9 13.89 8.94 -0.09
N GLU A 10 12.65 9.31 0.26
CA GLU A 10 11.81 8.62 1.25
C GLU A 10 12.48 8.48 2.63
N GLN A 11 13.19 9.52 3.08
CA GLN A 11 13.92 9.53 4.36
C GLN A 11 13.27 10.37 5.46
N ALA A 12 12.07 10.90 5.23
CA ALA A 12 11.41 11.76 6.19
C ALA A 12 11.07 11.06 7.52
N ASP A 13 10.93 9.73 7.54
CA ASP A 13 10.67 8.96 8.75
C ASP A 13 11.84 8.93 9.74
N ILE A 14 13.08 9.08 9.25
CA ILE A 14 14.31 9.11 10.06
C ILE A 14 14.87 10.53 10.23
N THR A 15 14.67 11.43 9.26
CA THR A 15 15.30 12.75 9.24
C THR A 15 14.40 13.90 9.67
N SER A 16 13.07 13.70 9.71
CA SER A 16 12.11 14.77 9.99
C SER A 16 11.42 14.62 11.33
N ASN A 17 11.40 15.70 12.11
CA ASN A 17 10.68 15.77 13.38
C ASN A 17 9.15 15.88 13.21
N THR A 18 8.66 16.20 12.01
CA THR A 18 7.24 16.46 11.75
C THR A 18 6.61 15.46 10.78
N TYR A 19 7.33 14.41 10.39
CA TYR A 19 6.83 13.40 9.45
C TYR A 19 5.52 12.76 9.92
N TRP A 20 5.42 12.38 11.20
CA TRP A 20 4.22 11.74 11.72
C TRP A 20 2.99 12.65 11.74
N ASP A 21 3.17 13.94 12.02
CA ASP A 21 2.08 14.92 11.92
C ASP A 21 1.59 15.09 10.47
N PHE A 22 2.52 15.14 9.51
CA PHE A 22 2.17 15.13 8.09
C PHE A 22 1.37 13.87 7.70
N VAL A 23 1.84 12.68 8.11
CA VAL A 23 1.16 11.41 7.81
C VAL A 23 -0.26 11.40 8.38
N LEU A 24 -0.45 11.83 9.63
CA LEU A 24 -1.75 11.83 10.29
C LEU A 24 -2.73 12.79 9.63
N ARG A 25 -2.29 14.00 9.24
CA ARG A 25 -3.12 14.96 8.50
C ARG A 25 -3.60 14.43 7.16
N HIS A 26 -2.85 13.51 6.56
CA HIS A 26 -3.15 12.94 5.24
C HIS A 26 -3.64 11.49 5.31
N ALA A 27 -3.93 10.95 6.50
CA ALA A 27 -4.35 9.55 6.68
C ALA A 27 -5.64 9.20 5.92
N PHE A 28 -6.49 10.20 5.64
CA PHE A 28 -7.71 10.04 4.83
C PHE A 28 -7.44 9.55 3.39
N LEU A 29 -6.22 9.69 2.89
CA LEU A 29 -5.81 9.19 1.57
C LEU A 29 -5.58 7.67 1.53
N ILE A 30 -5.33 7.03 2.68
CA ILE A 30 -4.87 5.64 2.74
C ILE A 30 -5.98 4.68 2.31
N VAL A 31 -7.20 4.83 2.82
CA VAL A 31 -8.32 3.91 2.52
C VAL A 31 -8.72 3.97 1.04
N PRO A 32 -8.89 5.15 0.40
CA PRO A 32 -9.11 5.21 -1.04
C PRO A 32 -7.97 4.61 -1.87
N ALA A 33 -6.71 4.84 -1.48
CA ALA A 33 -5.56 4.27 -2.19
C ALA A 33 -5.54 2.73 -2.14
N GLN A 34 -5.92 2.14 -1.00
CA GLN A 34 -6.07 0.68 -0.86
C GLN A 34 -7.09 0.10 -1.84
N LYS A 35 -8.19 0.81 -2.11
CA LYS A 35 -9.20 0.37 -3.08
C LYS A 35 -8.64 0.27 -4.49
N GLU A 36 -7.87 1.27 -4.93
CA GLU A 36 -7.25 1.26 -6.27
C GLU A 36 -6.17 0.18 -6.38
N ALA A 37 -5.34 0.00 -5.34
CA ALA A 37 -4.39 -1.10 -5.27
C ALA A 37 -5.09 -2.47 -5.30
N GLY A 38 -6.26 -2.59 -4.65
CA GLY A 38 -7.10 -3.78 -4.69
C GLY A 38 -7.56 -4.14 -6.10
N LYS A 39 -8.05 -3.16 -6.88
CA LYS A 39 -8.41 -3.38 -8.29
C LYS A 39 -7.23 -3.87 -9.12
N PHE A 40 -6.03 -3.33 -8.89
CA PHE A 40 -4.83 -3.82 -9.54
C PHE A 40 -4.51 -5.27 -9.17
N LEU A 41 -4.62 -5.62 -7.89
CA LEU A 41 -4.42 -7.01 -7.43
C LEU A 41 -5.46 -7.98 -8.01
N GLU A 42 -6.70 -7.54 -8.24
CA GLU A 42 -7.71 -8.36 -8.92
C GLU A 42 -7.29 -8.77 -10.34
N THR A 43 -6.50 -7.95 -11.04
CA THR A 43 -5.99 -8.28 -12.39
C THR A 43 -5.10 -9.52 -12.39
N PHE A 44 -4.49 -9.89 -11.26
CA PHE A 44 -3.63 -11.07 -11.17
C PHE A 44 -4.42 -12.38 -11.23
N LYS A 45 -5.76 -12.34 -11.05
CA LYS A 45 -6.63 -13.49 -11.34
C LYS A 45 -6.68 -13.79 -12.84
N GLU A 46 -6.66 -12.74 -13.67
CA GLU A 46 -6.72 -12.84 -15.14
C GLU A 46 -5.32 -12.99 -15.75
N TYR A 47 -4.32 -12.32 -15.18
CA TYR A 47 -2.93 -12.33 -15.62
C TYR A 47 -2.02 -12.85 -14.51
N PRO A 48 -1.93 -14.18 -14.32
CA PRO A 48 -1.11 -14.74 -13.24
C PRO A 48 0.37 -14.37 -13.42
N PRO A 49 1.08 -14.00 -12.34
CA PRO A 49 2.48 -13.62 -12.41
C PRO A 49 3.33 -14.78 -12.94
N ARG A 50 4.12 -14.52 -13.98
CA ARG A 50 4.96 -15.53 -14.65
C ARG A 50 6.23 -15.87 -13.88
N GLN A 51 6.71 -14.98 -13.02
CA GLN A 51 7.75 -15.30 -12.05
C GLN A 51 7.06 -15.77 -10.77
N ALA A 52 7.47 -16.96 -10.28
CA ALA A 52 7.09 -17.39 -8.95
C ALA A 52 7.51 -16.28 -7.97
N PRO A 53 6.57 -15.69 -7.20
CA PRO A 53 6.93 -14.66 -6.26
C PRO A 53 7.93 -15.24 -5.27
N ALA A 54 9.10 -14.61 -5.13
CA ALA A 54 9.97 -14.90 -4.01
C ALA A 54 9.19 -14.53 -2.75
N SER A 55 8.63 -15.54 -2.08
CA SER A 55 7.87 -15.50 -0.82
C SER A 55 6.62 -14.59 -0.71
N PHE A 56 6.12 -13.98 -1.80
CA PHE A 56 4.88 -13.21 -1.78
C PHE A 56 3.66 -14.12 -2.03
N ASN A 57 3.05 -14.63 -0.96
CA ASN A 57 1.82 -15.42 -1.01
C ASN A 57 0.62 -14.53 -1.39
N LEU A 58 0.28 -14.49 -2.68
CA LEU A 58 -0.90 -13.78 -3.19
C LEU A 58 -2.20 -14.20 -2.48
N GLU A 59 -2.32 -15.46 -2.09
CA GLU A 59 -3.46 -15.97 -1.33
C GLU A 59 -3.62 -15.28 0.03
N ASP A 60 -2.52 -15.06 0.76
CA ASP A 60 -2.54 -14.38 2.05
C ASP A 60 -2.94 -12.90 1.90
N VAL A 61 -2.51 -12.27 0.81
CA VAL A 61 -2.86 -10.87 0.50
C VAL A 61 -4.32 -10.74 0.12
N MET A 62 -4.83 -11.64 -0.73
CA MET A 62 -6.24 -11.68 -1.10
C MET A 62 -7.14 -11.97 0.12
N LYS A 63 -6.70 -12.85 1.02
CA LYS A 63 -7.40 -13.14 2.28
C LYS A 63 -7.46 -11.93 3.20
N LYS A 64 -6.33 -11.20 3.35
CA LYS A 64 -6.26 -9.98 4.18
C LYS A 64 -7.12 -8.84 3.64
N LEU A 65 -7.14 -8.65 2.32
CA LEU A 65 -8.04 -7.68 1.66
C LEU A 65 -9.51 -8.04 1.87
N SER A 66 -9.85 -9.33 1.81
CA SER A 66 -11.22 -9.80 2.04
C SER A 66 -11.68 -9.60 3.49
N THR A 67 -10.79 -9.81 4.47
CA THR A 67 -11.08 -9.57 5.89
C THR A 67 -11.12 -8.09 6.27
N ALA A 68 -10.35 -7.23 5.60
CA ALA A 68 -10.37 -5.79 5.86
C ALA A 68 -11.66 -5.08 5.36
N GLY A 69 -12.45 -5.76 4.53
CA GLY A 69 -13.78 -5.33 4.09
C GLY A 69 -14.94 -5.86 4.93
N GLY A 70 -14.66 -6.54 6.06
CA GLY A 70 -15.68 -7.17 6.91
C GLY A 70 -15.50 -6.82 8.38
N SER A 71 -16.33 -5.88 8.85
CA SER A 71 -16.48 -5.33 10.22
C SER A 71 -15.50 -4.23 10.62
#